data_AF-A0A947IZT3-F1
#
_entry.id   AF-A0A947IZT3-F1
#
_cell.length_a   1.000
_cell.length_b   1.000
_cell.length_c   1.000
_cell.angle_alpha   90.00
_cell.angle_beta   90.00
_cell.angle_gamma   90.00
#
_symmetry.space_group_name_H-M   'P 1'
#
loop_
_entity.id
_entity.type
_entity.pdbx_description
1 polymer ?
#
loop_
_entity_poly.entity_id
_entity_poly.type
_entity_poly.pdbx_seq_one_letter_code
_entity_poly.pdbx_strand_id
1 'polypeptide(L)' 'MERNLTYELTPEDGVFIARCLDVEVASDGPTEEDAVVNLQEALELYLNDHDVRLAPRA' A
#
# COMPACT_ATOMS: atom_id res chain seq x y z
N MET A 1 14.38 11.79 5.84
CA MET A 1 14.11 12.45 4.55
C MET A 1 12.61 12.37 4.33
N GLU A 2 11.95 13.49 4.12
CA GLU A 2 10.52 13.53 3.80
C GLU A 2 10.35 13.24 2.30
N ARG A 3 9.68 12.15 1.95
CA ARG A 3 9.29 11.84 0.57
C ARG A 3 7.79 12.09 0.43
N ASN A 4 7.44 13.06 -0.42
CA ASN A 4 6.06 13.32 -0.78
C ASN A 4 5.70 12.39 -1.94
N LEU A 5 4.94 11.35 -1.64
CA LEU A 5 4.40 10.43 -2.63
C LEU A 5 2.93 10.77 -2.89
N THR A 6 2.48 10.50 -4.10
CA THR A 6 1.10 10.67 -4.53
C THR A 6 0.40 9.33 -4.63
N TYR A 7 -0.91 9.32 -4.40
CA TYR A 7 -1.72 8.11 -4.47
C TYR A 7 -3.05 8.39 -5.17
N GLU A 8 -3.61 7.36 -5.79
CA GLU A 8 -5.00 7.32 -6.24
C GLU A 8 -5.82 6.39 -5.32
N LEU A 9 -7.11 6.68 -5.21
CA LEU A 9 -8.05 5.88 -4.44
C LEU A 9 -9.22 5.48 -5.34
N THR A 10 -9.50 4.18 -5.41
CA THR A 10 -10.54 3.62 -6.28
C THR A 10 -11.35 2.56 -5.54
N PRO A 11 -12.69 2.57 -5.60
CA PRO A 11 -13.51 1.50 -5.05
C PRO A 11 -13.56 0.30 -6.02
N GLU A 12 -13.18 -0.89 -5.56
CA GLU A 12 -13.23 -2.16 -6.33
C GLU A 12 -13.77 -3.29 -5.45
N ASP A 13 -14.67 -4.13 -5.99
CA ASP A 13 -15.21 -5.33 -5.31
C ASP A 13 -15.66 -5.17 -3.83
N GLY A 14 -16.17 -3.98 -3.49
CA GLY A 14 -16.67 -3.67 -2.14
C GLY A 14 -15.59 -3.27 -1.14
N VAL A 15 -14.36 -3.04 -1.59
CA VAL A 15 -13.26 -2.43 -0.84
C VAL A 15 -12.76 -1.17 -1.56
N PHE A 16 -11.92 -0.40 -0.88
CA PHE A 16 -11.18 0.70 -1.46
C PHE A 16 -9.74 0.27 -1.70
N ILE A 17 -9.24 0.54 -2.89
CA ILE A 17 -7.87 0.29 -3.31
C ILE A 17 -7.13 1.63 -3.33
N ALA A 18 -6.15 1.77 -2.45
CA ALA A 18 -5.21 2.89 -2.44
C ALA A 18 -3.92 2.45 -3.16
N ARG A 19 -3.55 3.13 -4.23
CA ARG A 19 -2.36 2.82 -5.03
C ARG A 19 -1.41 4.00 -5.04
N CYS A 20 -0.13 3.76 -4.73
CA CYS A 20 0.89 4.79 -4.92
C CYS A 20 1.20 4.98 -6.42
N LEU A 21 1.28 6.23 -6.87
CA LEU A 21 1.59 6.57 -8.27
C LEU A 21 3.10 6.62 -8.55
N ASP A 22 3.90 6.67 -7.50
CA ASP A 22 5.36 6.83 -7.57
C ASP A 22 6.10 5.49 -7.44
N VAL A 23 5.48 4.45 -6.85
CA VAL A 23 6.05 3.12 -6.66
C VAL A 23 4.99 2.03 -6.81
N GLU A 24 5.39 0.81 -7.15
CA GLU A 24 4.49 -0.35 -7.32
C GLU A 24 4.04 -0.95 -5.98
N VAL A 25 3.42 -0.11 -5.14
CA VAL A 25 2.82 -0.50 -3.85
C VAL A 25 1.37 -0.06 -3.87
N ALA A 26 0.49 -0.99 -3.52
CA ALA A 26 -0.93 -0.74 -3.33
C ALA A 26 -1.39 -1.47 -2.07
N SER A 27 -2.47 -0.98 -1.50
CA SER A 27 -3.20 -1.65 -0.43
C SER A 27 -4.69 -1.54 -0.64
N ASP A 28 -5.43 -2.51 -0.12
CA ASP A 28 -6.87 -2.44 0.03
C ASP A 28 -7.30 -2.13 1.47
N GLY A 29 -8.55 -1.71 1.63
CA GLY A 29 -9.20 -1.53 2.92
C GLY A 29 -10.72 -1.43 2.80
N PRO A 30 -11.48 -1.77 3.86
CA PRO A 30 -12.94 -1.68 3.85
C PRO A 30 -13.47 -0.24 3.76
N THR A 31 -12.63 0.75 4.09
CA THR A 31 -12.93 2.18 4.01
C THR A 31 -11.80 2.92 3.28
N GLU A 32 -12.08 4.13 2.82
CA GLU A 32 -11.07 5.03 2.26
C GLU A 32 -9.90 5.25 3.22
N GLU A 33 -10.19 5.47 4.50
CA GLU A 33 -9.20 5.70 5.55
C GLU A 33 -8.33 4.45 5.78
N ASP A 34 -8.95 3.28 5.88
CA ASP A 34 -8.23 2.01 6.05
C ASP A 34 -7.27 1.74 4.88
N ALA A 35 -7.73 1.92 3.65
CA ALA A 35 -6.91 1.68 2.47
C ALA A 35 -5.67 2.60 2.45
N VAL A 36 -5.84 3.87 2.83
CA VAL A 36 -4.75 4.86 2.89
C VAL A 36 -3.81 4.61 4.07
N VAL A 37 -4.31 4.18 5.23
CA VAL A 37 -3.47 3.80 6.38
C VAL A 37 -2.63 2.58 6.02
N ASN A 38 -3.23 1.53 5.46
CA ASN A 38 -2.50 0.33 5.06
C ASN A 38 -1.48 0.62 3.95
N LEU A 39 -1.80 1.52 3.01
CA LEU A 39 -0.84 1.97 2.00
C LEU A 39 0.36 2.68 2.63
N GLN A 40 0.16 3.53 3.66
CA GLN A 40 1.26 4.20 4.36
C GLN A 40 2.18 3.18 5.05
N GLU A 41 1.63 2.18 5.74
CA GLU A 41 2.43 1.12 6.37
C GLU A 41 3.20 0.30 5.34
N ALA A 42 2.56 -0.08 4.23
CA ALA A 42 3.21 -0.80 3.14
C ALA A 42 4.35 0.00 2.50
N LEU A 43 4.18 1.31 2.32
CA LEU A 43 5.21 2.22 1.82
C LEU A 43 6.36 2.37 2.81
N GLU A 44 6.09 2.45 4.12
CA GLU A 44 7.14 2.49 5.14
C GLU A 44 8.00 1.22 5.08
N LEU A 45 7.37 0.04 5.00
CA LEU A 45 8.06 -1.23 4.86
C LEU A 45 8.88 -1.31 3.55
N TYR A 46 8.28 -0.90 2.43
CA TYR A 46 8.94 -0.90 1.11
C TYR A 46 10.18 0.00 1.11
N LEU A 47 10.11 1.15 1.79
CA LEU A 47 11.21 2.12 1.84
C LEU A 47 12.29 1.75 2.86
N ASN A 48 11.99 0.89 3.84
CA ASN A 48 12.85 0.62 4.99
C ASN A 48 13.71 -0.67 4.90
N ASP A 49 14.01 -1.19 3.71
CA ASP A 49 14.95 -2.32 3.46
C ASP A 49 14.90 -3.43 4.53
N HIS A 50 13.72 -4.02 4.74
CA HIS A 50 13.57 -5.20 5.61
C HIS A 50 13.84 -6.49 4.82
N ASP A 51 14.52 -7.48 5.43
CA ASP A 51 14.73 -8.84 4.86
C ASP A 51 13.39 -9.58 4.78
N VAL A 52 12.60 -9.30 3.73
CA VAL A 52 11.31 -9.93 3.48
C VAL A 52 11.55 -11.26 2.77
N ARG A 53 11.05 -12.35 3.34
CA ARG A 53 11.05 -13.68 2.71
C ARG A 53 9.63 -14.22 2.56
N LEU A 54 9.20 -14.30 1.32
CA LEU A 54 7.95 -14.93 0.92
C LEU A 54 8.24 -16.35 0.43
N ALA A 55 7.49 -17.32 0.93
CA ALA A 55 7.50 -18.69 0.43
C ALA A 55 6.13 -19.04 -0.16
N PRO A 56 6.08 -19.80 -1.26
CA PRO A 56 4.83 -20.21 -1.87
C PRO A 56 4.04 -21.10 -0.92
N ARG A 57 2.73 -21.00 -1.06
CA ARG A 57 1.85 -22.03 -0.54
C ARG A 57 1.95 -23.27 -1.44
N ALA A 58 2.33 -24.39 -0.84
CA ALA A 58 2.11 -25.73 -1.41
C ALA A 58 0.67 -26.19 -1.14
#